data_AF-A0A9K3CS48-F1
#
_entry.id   AF-A0A9K3CS48-F1
#
_cell.length_a   1.000
_cell.length_b   1.000
_cell.length_c   1.000
_cell.angle_alpha   90.00
_cell.angle_beta   90.00
_cell.angle_gamma   90.00
#
_symmetry.space_group_name_H-M   'P 1'
#
loop_
_entity.id
_entity.type
_entity.pdbx_description
1 polymer ?
#
loop_
_entity_poly.entity_id
_entity_poly.type
_entity_poly.pdbx_seq_one_letter_code
_entity_poly.pdbx_strand_id
1 'polypeptide(L)'
;MEHSSNFNLGHDQRHNVSEDSIIADGPMSLLKEAVVSNQPVVIALRNNHKIAARVKAFDRHFNMVLENVKEMWTQYPKGGKGVARKQAGVNKSRFICKMFLRGDNVVLVVKPPV
;
A
#
# COMPACT_ATOMS: atom_id res chain seq x y z
N MET A 1 44.08 41.87 24.25
CA MET A 1 44.81 40.96 23.35
C MET A 1 43.84 39.85 23.01
N GLU A 2 43.38 39.91 21.76
CA GLU A 2 42.58 38.88 21.11
C GLU A 2 43.30 37.53 21.15
N HIS A 3 42.52 36.45 21.15
CA HIS A 3 42.65 35.44 20.10
C HIS A 3 41.34 34.64 20.01
N SER A 4 40.59 34.95 18.97
CA SER A 4 39.49 34.18 18.41
C SER A 4 39.99 32.87 17.79
N SER A 5 39.24 31.78 17.94
CA SER A 5 39.12 30.61 17.03
C SER A 5 38.53 29.43 17.80
N ASN A 6 37.59 28.60 17.36
CA ASN A 6 36.81 28.48 16.14
C ASN A 6 35.60 27.58 16.47
N PHE A 7 34.45 27.93 15.92
CA PHE A 7 33.59 27.04 15.11
C PHE A 7 33.70 25.52 15.33
N ASN A 8 32.62 24.89 15.83
CA ASN A 8 31.86 23.90 15.06
C ASN A 8 30.57 23.47 15.79
N LEU A 9 29.43 23.76 15.16
CA LEU A 9 28.16 23.09 15.40
C LEU A 9 28.37 21.59 15.22
N GLY A 10 28.30 20.83 16.33
CA GLY A 10 28.22 19.38 16.30
C GLY A 10 26.83 18.96 15.85
N HIS A 11 26.75 18.59 14.58
CA HIS A 11 25.62 17.99 13.86
C HIS A 11 24.70 17.12 14.73
N ASP A 12 23.40 17.45 14.66
CA ASP A 12 22.23 16.59 14.73
C ASP A 12 22.55 15.07 14.71
N GLN A 13 22.67 14.45 15.89
CA GLN A 13 22.66 12.99 16.04
C GLN A 13 21.23 12.48 15.76
N ARG A 14 20.76 12.59 14.52
CA ARG A 14 19.61 11.81 14.06
C ARG A 14 20.04 10.36 14.10
N HIS A 15 19.61 9.70 15.17
CA HIS A 15 19.58 8.25 15.32
C HIS A 15 19.47 7.56 13.95
N ASN A 16 20.46 6.75 13.61
CA ASN A 16 20.42 5.84 12.48
C ASN A 16 19.47 4.69 12.85
N VAL A 17 18.17 4.99 12.96
CA VAL A 17 17.11 4.00 13.24
C VAL A 17 17.10 3.05 12.06
N SER A 18 17.44 1.77 12.29
CA SER A 18 17.53 0.78 11.23
C SER A 18 16.17 0.64 10.54
N GLU A 19 16.14 0.52 9.20
CA GLU A 19 14.89 0.41 8.43
C GLU A 19 13.98 -0.72 8.99
N ASP A 20 14.59 -1.82 9.45
CA ASP A 20 13.89 -2.93 10.09
C ASP A 20 13.16 -2.55 11.38
N SER A 21 13.71 -1.63 12.17
CA SER A 21 13.08 -1.14 13.41
C SER A 21 11.91 -0.20 13.12
N ILE A 22 12.00 0.64 12.08
CA ILE A 22 10.87 1.48 11.62
C ILE A 22 9.73 0.61 11.08
N ILE A 23 10.06 -0.48 10.40
CA ILE A 23 9.06 -1.43 9.89
C ILE A 23 8.45 -2.26 11.03
N ALA A 24 9.23 -2.60 12.06
CA ALA A 24 8.76 -3.39 13.18
C ALA A 24 7.75 -2.65 14.06
N ASP A 25 8.06 -1.41 14.44
CA ASP A 25 7.29 -0.67 15.46
C ASP A 25 6.52 0.53 14.87
N GLY A 26 6.52 0.69 13.54
CA GLY A 26 5.89 1.79 12.84
C GLY A 26 4.56 1.44 12.14
N PRO A 27 4.01 2.36 11.33
CA PRO A 27 2.74 2.16 10.62
C PRO A 27 2.78 0.99 9.61
N MET A 28 3.96 0.53 9.21
CA MET A 28 4.15 -0.63 8.34
C MET A 28 4.08 -1.98 9.08
N SER A 29 4.03 -1.97 10.42
CA SER A 29 3.88 -3.19 11.24
C SER A 29 2.67 -4.02 10.85
N LEU A 30 1.58 -3.39 10.39
CA LEU A 30 0.39 -4.06 9.85
C LEU A 30 0.71 -4.99 8.67
N LEU A 31 1.57 -4.55 7.75
CA LEU A 31 1.99 -5.37 6.61
C LEU A 31 2.97 -6.47 7.04
N LYS A 32 3.85 -6.17 7.99
CA LYS A 32 4.75 -7.17 8.60
C LYS A 32 3.96 -8.31 9.24
N GLU A 33 2.98 -7.96 10.07
CA GLU A 33 2.09 -8.93 10.70
C GLU A 33 1.32 -9.74 9.65
N ALA A 34 0.77 -9.09 8.62
CA ALA A 34 0.04 -9.77 7.55
C ALA A 34 0.91 -10.79 6.78
N VAL A 35 2.19 -10.48 6.53
CA VAL A 35 3.14 -11.43 5.91
C VAL A 35 3.42 -12.61 6.84
N VAL A 36 3.74 -12.35 8.11
CA VAL A 36 4.09 -13.39 9.08
C VAL A 36 2.91 -14.32 9.38
N SER A 37 1.74 -13.76 9.63
CA SER A 37 0.50 -14.51 9.87
C SER A 37 -0.10 -15.10 8.59
N ASN A 38 0.47 -14.76 7.42
CA ASN A 38 -0.06 -15.06 6.10
C ASN A 38 -1.53 -14.63 5.96
N GLN A 39 -2.00 -13.62 6.69
CA GLN A 39 -3.39 -13.16 6.65
C GLN A 39 -3.72 -12.39 5.37
N PRO A 40 -4.96 -12.46 4.87
CA PRO A 40 -5.37 -11.65 3.72
C PRO A 40 -5.47 -10.18 4.11
N VAL A 41 -5.19 -9.30 3.16
CA VAL A 41 -5.37 -7.85 3.27
C VAL A 41 -6.29 -7.35 2.16
N VAL A 42 -6.96 -6.23 2.42
CA VAL A 42 -7.72 -5.48 1.42
C VAL A 42 -6.97 -4.18 1.11
N ILE A 43 -6.66 -3.96 -0.16
CA ILE A 43 -5.89 -2.82 -0.65
C ILE A 43 -6.78 -2.02 -1.59
N ALA A 44 -6.98 -0.73 -1.29
CA ALA A 44 -7.64 0.20 -2.19
C ALA A 44 -6.60 0.88 -3.08
N LEU A 45 -6.85 0.88 -4.39
CA LEU A 45 -5.96 1.44 -5.40
C LEU A 45 -6.45 2.80 -5.91
N ARG A 46 -5.52 3.58 -6.47
CA ARG A 46 -5.77 4.91 -7.06
C ARG A 46 -6.73 4.89 -8.24
N ASN A 47 -6.82 3.76 -8.96
CA ASN A 47 -7.76 3.57 -10.08
C ASN A 47 -9.18 3.17 -9.62
N ASN A 48 -9.50 3.31 -8.33
CA ASN A 48 -10.76 2.89 -7.71
C ASN A 48 -11.03 1.38 -7.74
N HIS A 49 -10.02 0.56 -8.04
CA HIS A 49 -10.10 -0.88 -7.87
C HIS A 49 -9.75 -1.25 -6.42
N LYS A 50 -10.26 -2.40 -5.97
CA LYS A 50 -9.93 -2.98 -4.67
C LYS A 50 -9.32 -4.35 -4.89
N ILE A 51 -8.26 -4.66 -4.18
CA ILE A 51 -7.59 -5.95 -4.21
C ILE A 51 -7.77 -6.62 -2.85
N ALA A 52 -8.24 -7.86 -2.84
CA ALA A 52 -8.10 -8.75 -1.69
C ALA A 52 -7.01 -9.78 -2.02
N ALA A 53 -5.94 -9.84 -1.21
CA ALA A 53 -4.78 -10.69 -1.51
C ALA A 53 -4.00 -11.06 -0.24
N ARG A 54 -3.07 -12.02 -0.34
CA ARG A 54 -2.07 -12.28 0.70
C ARG A 54 -0.74 -11.64 0.29
N VAL A 55 -0.14 -10.88 1.20
CA VAL A 55 1.17 -10.25 0.96
C VAL A 55 2.26 -11.27 1.27
N LYS A 56 3.23 -11.41 0.37
CA LYS A 56 4.42 -12.27 0.56
C LYS A 56 5.68 -11.49 0.88
N ALA A 57 5.80 -10.30 0.32
CA ALA A 57 6.88 -9.36 0.61
C ALA A 57 6.39 -7.94 0.35
N PHE A 58 6.99 -6.97 1.04
CA PHE A 58 6.79 -5.55 0.81
C PHE A 58 8.08 -4.77 1.03
N ASP A 59 8.11 -3.52 0.59
CA ASP A 59 9.21 -2.59 0.85
C ASP A 59 8.71 -1.25 1.40
N ARG A 60 9.64 -0.33 1.68
CA ARG A 60 9.37 1.03 2.21
C ARG A 60 8.49 1.89 1.29
N HIS A 61 8.42 1.58 0.00
CA HIS A 61 7.61 2.31 -0.96
C HIS A 61 6.22 1.71 -1.10
N PHE A 62 5.87 0.68 -0.32
CA PHE A 62 4.65 -0.11 -0.46
C PHE A 62 4.57 -0.87 -1.78
N ASN A 63 5.71 -1.15 -2.43
CA ASN A 63 5.71 -2.19 -3.46
C ASN A 63 5.46 -3.53 -2.77
N MET A 64 4.61 -4.36 -3.36
CA MET A 64 4.19 -5.63 -2.74
C MET A 64 4.24 -6.78 -3.73
N VAL A 65 4.70 -7.93 -3.25
CA VAL A 65 4.51 -9.22 -3.90
C VAL A 65 3.25 -9.86 -3.31
N LEU A 66 2.26 -10.11 -4.15
CA LEU A 66 0.93 -10.60 -3.76
C LEU A 66 0.66 -11.98 -4.33
N GLU A 67 -0.06 -12.80 -3.58
CA GLU A 67 -0.59 -14.09 -4.02
C GLU A 67 -2.10 -14.21 -3.78
N ASN A 68 -2.75 -15.06 -4.56
CA ASN A 68 -4.20 -15.30 -4.50
C ASN A 68 -5.01 -14.00 -4.59
N VAL A 69 -4.66 -13.17 -5.58
CA VAL A 69 -5.20 -11.83 -5.76
C VAL A 69 -6.58 -11.91 -6.37
N LYS A 70 -7.56 -11.33 -5.68
CA LYS A 70 -8.89 -11.03 -6.23
C LYS A 70 -9.02 -9.53 -6.39
N GLU A 71 -8.96 -9.06 -7.63
CA GLU A 71 -9.19 -7.66 -7.96
C GLU A 71 -10.67 -7.44 -8.27
N MET A 72 -11.24 -6.37 -7.74
CA MET A 72 -12.67 -6.04 -7.82
C MET A 72 -12.83 -4.57 -8.22
N TRP A 73 -13.71 -4.33 -9.19
CA TRP A 73 -14.03 -2.97 -9.65
C TRP A 73 -15.48 -2.89 -10.12
N THR A 74 -16.02 -1.68 -10.16
CA THR A 74 -17.35 -1.41 -10.70
C THR A 74 -17.20 -0.84 -12.10
N GLN A 75 -17.77 -1.51 -13.10
CA GLN A 75 -17.86 -0.99 -14.45
C GLN A 75 -19.23 -0.33 -14.65
N TYR A 76 -19.22 0.92 -15.07
CA TYR A 76 -20.43 1.60 -15.53
C TYR A 76 -20.55 1.38 -17.04
N PRO A 77 -21.59 0.67 -17.52
CA PRO A 77 -21.79 0.52 -18.95
C PRO A 77 -22.06 1.89 -19.57
N LYS A 78 -21.40 2.17 -20.71
CA LYS A 78 -21.68 3.37 -21.49
C LYS A 78 -23.05 3.15 -22.14
N GLY A 79 -24.04 3.94 -21.72
CA GLY A 79 -25.39 3.87 -22.30
C GLY A 79 -25.36 4.10 -23.81
N GLY A 80 -26.23 3.42 -24.55
CA GLY A 80 -26.48 3.74 -25.96
C GLY A 80 -27.02 5.16 -26.12
N LYS A 81 -26.84 5.75 -27.30
CA LYS A 81 -27.39 7.09 -27.65
C LYS A 81 -28.88 7.15 -27.26
N GLY A 82 -29.24 8.08 -26.38
CA GLY A 82 -30.63 8.40 -26.05
C GLY A 82 -31.17 7.88 -24.71
N VAL A 83 -30.43 7.08 -23.94
CA VAL A 83 -30.91 6.58 -22.64
C VAL A 83 -30.37 7.46 -21.50
N ALA A 84 -31.19 8.41 -21.04
CA ALA A 84 -30.91 9.31 -19.93
C ALA A 84 -30.98 8.64 -18.53
N ARG A 85 -30.77 7.33 -18.44
CA ARG A 85 -30.80 6.58 -17.17
C ARG A 85 -29.38 6.20 -16.81
N LYS A 86 -28.88 6.70 -15.66
CA LYS A 86 -27.66 6.20 -15.00
C LYS A 86 -27.81 4.69 -14.86
N GLN A 87 -27.15 3.92 -15.72
CA GLN A 87 -27.18 2.46 -15.64
C GLN A 87 -26.50 2.04 -14.34
N ALA A 88 -27.08 1.04 -13.66
CA ALA A 88 -26.51 0.51 -12.44
C ALA A 88 -25.10 -0.01 -12.72
N GLY A 89 -24.16 0.30 -11.82
CA GLY A 89 -22.79 -0.19 -11.94
C GLY A 89 -22.76 -1.71 -11.82
N VAL A 90 -22.03 -2.37 -12.72
CA VAL A 90 -21.84 -3.82 -12.70
C VAL A 90 -20.51 -4.13 -12.00
N ASN A 91 -20.57 -4.89 -10.91
CA ASN A 91 -19.37 -5.33 -10.22
C ASN A 91 -18.68 -6.44 -11.01
N LYS A 92 -17.41 -6.23 -11.32
CA LYS A 92 -16.52 -7.19 -11.96
C LYS A 92 -15.42 -7.61 -11.00
N SER A 93 -14.94 -8.82 -11.19
CA SER A 93 -13.77 -9.30 -10.49
C SER A 93 -12.92 -10.21 -11.37
N ARG A 94 -11.62 -10.25 -11.10
CA ARG A 94 -10.68 -11.20 -11.72
C ARG A 94 -9.76 -11.81 -10.67
N PHE A 95 -9.30 -13.02 -10.95
CA PHE A 95 -8.34 -13.72 -10.11
C PHE A 95 -6.96 -13.74 -10.78
N ILE A 96 -5.92 -13.51 -9.99
CA ILE A 96 -4.51 -13.54 -10.42
C ILE A 96 -3.73 -14.34 -9.36
N CYS A 97 -3.03 -15.39 -9.78
CA CYS A 97 -2.33 -16.27 -8.83
C CYS A 97 -1.18 -15.57 -8.11
N LYS A 98 -0.36 -14.81 -8.86
CA LYS A 98 0.78 -14.04 -8.35
C LYS A 98 0.83 -12.69 -9.06
N MET A 99 1.09 -11.61 -8.32
CA MET A 99 1.12 -10.26 -8.86
C MET A 99 2.18 -9.41 -8.13
N PHE A 100 2.90 -8.59 -8.87
CA PHE A 100 3.66 -7.48 -8.31
C PHE A 100 2.81 -6.21 -8.37
N LEU A 101 2.64 -5.54 -7.22
CA LEU A 101 1.93 -4.29 -7.09
C LEU A 101 2.93 -3.17 -6.76
N ARG A 102 2.92 -2.10 -7.56
CA ARG A 102 3.72 -0.90 -7.29
C ARG A 102 3.02 -0.01 -6.28
N GLY A 103 3.77 0.51 -5.31
CA GLY A 103 3.24 1.24 -4.16
C GLY A 103 2.63 2.61 -4.45
N ASP A 104 3.02 3.28 -5.53
CA ASP A 104 2.41 4.56 -5.96
C ASP A 104 0.89 4.48 -6.22
N ASN A 105 0.42 3.26 -6.54
CA ASN A 105 -1.00 2.97 -6.76
C ASN A 105 -1.77 2.68 -5.47
N VAL A 106 -1.09 2.41 -4.35
CA VAL A 106 -1.72 2.08 -3.07
C VAL A 106 -2.23 3.37 -2.42
N VAL A 107 -3.50 3.36 -2.01
CA VAL A 107 -4.11 4.47 -1.28
C VAL A 107 -4.36 4.09 0.18
N LEU A 108 -4.89 2.90 0.40
CA LEU A 108 -5.22 2.41 1.74
C LEU A 108 -4.98 0.89 1.80
N VAL A 109 -4.42 0.44 2.92
CA VAL A 109 -4.28 -0.98 3.24
C VAL A 109 -5.07 -1.25 4.53
N VAL A 110 -5.92 -2.26 4.50
CA VAL A 110 -6.71 -2.70 5.65
C VAL A 110 -6.45 -4.18 5.89
N LYS A 111 -6.14 -4.53 7.14
CA LYS A 111 -6.18 -5.91 7.62
C LYS A 111 -7.59 -6.21 8.10
N PRO A 112 -8.38 -7.09 7.45
CA PRO A 112 -9.70 -7.46 7.92
C PRO A 112 -9.61 -8.10 9.32
N PRO A 113 -10.67 -7.97 10.15
CA PRO A 113 -10.74 -8.72 11.40
C PRO A 113 -10.73 -10.22 11.10
N VAL A 114 -10.10 -10.97 12.00
CA VAL A 114 -10.07 -12.44 12.00
C VAL A 114 -11.35 -12.97 12.61
#